data_AF-A0A5B7APP5-F1
#
_entry.id   AF-A0A5B7APP5-F1
#
_cell.length_a   1.000
_cell.length_b   1.000
_cell.length_c   1.000
_cell.angle_alpha   90.00
_cell.angle_beta   90.00
_cell.angle_gamma   90.00
#
_symmetry.space_group_name_H-M   'P 1'
#
loop_
_entity.id
_entity.type
_entity.pdbx_description
1 polymer ?
#
loop_
_entity_poly.entity_id
_entity_poly.type
_entity_poly.pdbx_seq_one_letter_code
_entity_poly.pdbx_strand_id
1 'polypeptide(L)'
;LWNMISSIMGDKNLEDNDIEPAPKLIEVMFQNCRGQVDQWVEPYIRTTVERLRRTEKPYLKCLLMQVIADALYYNASLTLSILQKLGVATEIFNLWFQMLQQTKKSGVRANFKREHDKKVCCLGLTSLLPLPADQLPLRSCL
;
A
#
# COMPACT_ATOMS: atom_id res chain seq x y z
N LEU A 1 -1.77 14.02 -14.52
CA LEU A 1 -1.52 12.66 -13.98
C LEU A 1 -2.50 12.29 -12.87
N TRP A 2 -2.57 13.08 -11.79
CA TRP A 2 -3.53 12.87 -10.69
C TRP A 2 -4.97 12.59 -11.16
N ASN A 3 -5.55 13.46 -11.98
CA ASN A 3 -6.94 13.32 -12.45
C ASN A 3 -7.20 11.98 -13.15
N MET A 4 -6.23 11.49 -13.93
CA MET A 4 -6.33 10.20 -14.61
C MET A 4 -6.28 9.04 -13.60
N ILE A 5 -5.31 9.04 -12.69
CA ILE A 5 -5.16 7.97 -11.69
C ILE A 5 -6.37 7.94 -10.75
N SER A 6 -6.83 9.11 -10.29
CA SER A 6 -7.99 9.25 -9.42
C SER A 6 -9.27 8.76 -10.10
N SER A 7 -9.46 9.08 -11.39
CA SER A 7 -10.58 8.56 -12.18
C SER A 7 -10.56 7.03 -12.26
N ILE A 8 -9.43 6.42 -12.64
CA ILE A 8 -9.31 4.96 -12.80
C ILE A 8 -9.49 4.24 -11.46
N MET A 9 -8.79 4.72 -10.42
CA MET A 9 -8.81 4.06 -9.11
C MET A 9 -10.16 4.26 -8.40
N GLY A 10 -10.86 5.37 -8.64
CA GLY A 10 -12.17 5.68 -8.09
C GLY A 10 -13.34 5.00 -8.79
N ASP A 11 -13.23 4.70 -10.09
CA ASP A 11 -14.34 4.18 -10.88
C ASP A 11 -14.78 2.78 -10.44
N LYS A 12 -16.01 2.67 -9.94
CA LYS A 12 -16.57 1.40 -9.44
C LYS A 12 -16.93 0.41 -10.54
N ASN A 13 -17.02 0.87 -11.79
CA ASN A 13 -17.41 0.06 -12.93
C ASN A 13 -16.23 -0.58 -13.66
N LEU A 14 -15.00 -0.11 -13.40
CA LEU A 14 -13.80 -0.71 -13.99
C LEU A 14 -13.47 -2.04 -13.34
N GLU A 15 -13.18 -3.03 -14.18
CA GLU A 15 -12.73 -4.35 -13.76
C GLU A 15 -11.28 -4.31 -13.26
N ASP A 16 -10.90 -5.31 -12.45
CA ASP A 16 -9.56 -5.42 -11.85
C ASP A 16 -8.43 -5.37 -12.89
N ASN A 17 -8.67 -5.84 -14.13
CA ASN A 17 -7.68 -5.82 -15.22
C ASN A 17 -7.36 -4.40 -15.71
N ASP A 18 -8.36 -3.52 -15.77
CA ASP A 18 -8.20 -2.14 -16.25
C ASP A 18 -7.52 -1.24 -15.21
N ILE A 19 -7.45 -1.70 -13.97
CA ILE A 19 -6.92 -0.94 -12.83
C ILE A 19 -5.44 -1.23 -12.60
N GLU A 20 -4.92 -2.40 -12.99
CA GLU A 20 -3.53 -2.80 -12.73
C GLU A 20 -2.45 -1.76 -13.11
N PRO A 21 -2.59 -0.96 -14.19
CA PRO A 21 -1.61 0.07 -14.51
C PRO A 21 -1.53 1.19 -13.47
N ALA A 22 -2.64 1.52 -12.79
CA ALA A 22 -2.70 2.67 -11.89
C ALA A 22 -1.81 2.51 -10.63
N PRO A 23 -1.84 1.40 -9.88
CA PRO A 23 -0.92 1.17 -8.76
C PRO A 23 0.56 1.27 -9.14
N LYS A 24 0.94 0.73 -10.32
CA LYS A 24 2.33 0.78 -10.82
C LYS A 24 2.77 2.21 -11.12
N LEU A 25 1.87 3.03 -11.64
CA LEU A 25 2.16 4.44 -11.90
C LEU A 25 2.28 5.24 -10.58
N ILE A 26 1.46 4.94 -9.58
CA ILE A 26 1.59 5.55 -8.24
C ILE A 26 2.93 5.17 -7.60
N GLU A 27 3.33 3.90 -7.70
CA GLU A 27 4.65 3.44 -7.25
C GLU A 27 5.79 4.27 -7.85
N VAL A 28 5.79 4.45 -9.18
CA VAL A 28 6.82 5.24 -9.87
C VAL A 28 6.83 6.69 -9.35
N MET A 29 5.67 7.29 -9.09
CA MET A 29 5.58 8.64 -8.54
C MET A 29 6.20 8.73 -7.14
N PHE A 30 5.87 7.80 -6.23
CA PHE A 30 6.45 7.80 -4.89
C PHE A 30 7.95 7.51 -4.91
N GLN A 31 8.44 6.61 -5.76
CA GLN A 31 9.86 6.30 -5.81
C GLN A 31 10.72 7.42 -6.41
N ASN A 32 10.18 8.23 -7.34
CA ASN A 32 10.96 9.20 -8.10
C ASN A 32 10.70 10.67 -7.73
N CYS A 33 9.61 10.99 -7.03
CA CYS A 33 9.21 12.38 -6.76
C CYS A 33 9.26 12.75 -5.27
N ARG A 34 10.28 12.27 -4.54
CA ARG A 34 10.38 12.45 -3.08
C ARG A 34 10.27 13.91 -2.66
N GLY A 35 9.34 14.21 -1.75
CA GLY A 35 9.05 15.56 -1.25
C GLY A 35 8.27 16.47 -2.21
N GLN A 36 7.91 16.00 -3.40
CA GLN A 36 7.24 16.83 -4.43
C GLN A 36 5.74 16.53 -4.55
N VAL A 37 5.27 15.44 -3.93
CA VAL A 37 3.90 14.92 -4.11
C VAL A 37 3.15 14.68 -2.81
N ASP A 38 3.56 15.31 -1.70
CA ASP A 38 2.96 15.16 -0.37
C ASP A 38 1.44 15.36 -0.38
N GLN A 39 0.97 16.38 -1.10
CA GLN A 39 -0.46 16.70 -1.28
C GLN A 39 -1.28 15.56 -1.91
N TRP A 40 -0.63 14.63 -2.62
CA TRP A 40 -1.28 13.50 -3.29
C TRP A 40 -1.21 12.20 -2.49
N VAL A 41 -0.45 12.16 -1.39
CA VAL A 41 -0.27 10.95 -0.57
C VAL A 41 -1.60 10.49 0.03
N GLU A 42 -2.34 11.37 0.72
CA GLU A 42 -3.63 11.00 1.32
C GLU A 42 -4.66 10.56 0.26
N PRO A 43 -4.87 11.32 -0.82
CA PRO A 43 -5.77 10.90 -1.88
C PRO A 43 -5.42 9.53 -2.49
N TYR A 44 -4.14 9.24 -2.77
CA TYR A 44 -3.74 7.92 -3.28
C TYR A 44 -3.97 6.80 -2.26
N ILE A 45 -3.65 7.02 -0.98
CA ILE A 45 -3.89 6.02 0.08
C ILE A 45 -5.39 5.74 0.20
N ARG A 46 -6.24 6.77 0.25
CA ARG A 46 -7.69 6.63 0.37
C ARG A 46 -8.26 5.74 -0.72
N THR A 47 -7.98 6.08 -1.99
CA THR A 47 -8.52 5.31 -3.11
C THR A 47 -7.91 3.91 -3.21
N THR A 48 -6.64 3.74 -2.81
CA THR A 48 -5.99 2.43 -2.72
C THR A 48 -6.69 1.52 -1.71
N VAL A 49 -6.98 2.01 -0.50
CA VAL A 49 -7.70 1.26 0.53
C VAL A 49 -9.11 0.90 0.08
N GLU A 50 -9.83 1.86 -0.51
CA GLU A 50 -11.15 1.61 -1.08
C GLU A 50 -11.13 0.54 -2.17
N ARG A 51 -10.09 0.49 -3.01
CA ARG A 51 -9.93 -0.57 -4.01
C ARG A 51 -9.53 -1.90 -3.39
N LEU A 52 -8.66 -1.89 -2.39
CA LEU A 52 -8.17 -3.10 -1.71
C LEU A 52 -9.32 -3.89 -1.05
N ARG A 53 -10.31 -3.19 -0.50
CA ARG A 53 -11.50 -3.79 0.13
C ARG A 53 -12.45 -4.51 -0.83
N ARG A 54 -12.40 -4.20 -2.13
CA ARG A 54 -13.35 -4.71 -3.15
C ARG A 54 -12.72 -5.64 -4.18
N THR A 55 -11.40 -5.55 -4.41
CA THR A 55 -10.73 -6.47 -5.34
C THR A 55 -10.73 -7.89 -4.80
N GLU A 56 -10.99 -8.86 -5.68
CA GLU A 56 -10.85 -10.28 -5.36
C GLU A 56 -9.56 -10.86 -5.95
N LYS A 57 -8.97 -10.20 -6.97
CA LYS A 57 -7.78 -10.66 -7.67
C LYS A 57 -6.54 -10.60 -6.76
N PRO A 58 -5.91 -11.74 -6.43
CA PRO A 58 -4.74 -11.76 -5.52
C PRO A 58 -3.57 -10.91 -6.01
N TYR A 59 -3.36 -10.84 -7.33
CA TYR A 59 -2.31 -10.03 -7.91
C TYR A 59 -2.56 -8.53 -7.73
N LEU A 60 -3.79 -8.05 -7.93
CA LEU A 60 -4.13 -6.64 -7.71
C LEU A 60 -4.03 -6.28 -6.23
N LYS A 61 -4.42 -7.16 -5.30
CA LYS A 61 -4.17 -6.99 -3.86
C LYS A 61 -2.68 -6.75 -3.55
N CYS A 62 -1.78 -7.50 -4.19
CA CYS A 62 -0.34 -7.29 -4.03
C CYS A 62 0.10 -5.93 -4.56
N LEU A 63 -0.40 -5.47 -5.71
CA LEU A 63 -0.07 -4.16 -6.27
C LEU A 63 -0.58 -3.01 -5.38
N LEU A 64 -1.80 -3.12 -4.87
CA LEU A 64 -2.39 -2.10 -3.98
C LEU A 64 -1.67 -2.05 -2.63
N MET A 65 -1.26 -3.19 -2.08
CA MET A 65 -0.45 -3.20 -0.87
C MET A 65 0.95 -2.60 -1.10
N GLN A 66 1.53 -2.79 -2.28
CA GLN A 66 2.79 -2.14 -2.66
C GLN A 66 2.66 -0.61 -2.70
N VAL A 67 1.53 -0.06 -3.15
CA VAL A 67 1.29 1.40 -3.07
C VAL A 67 1.39 1.92 -1.63
N ILE A 68 0.88 1.18 -0.65
CA ILE A 68 1.02 1.55 0.77
C ILE A 68 2.47 1.45 1.22
N ALA A 69 3.19 0.40 0.82
CA ALA A 69 4.60 0.22 1.12
C ALA A 69 5.48 1.34 0.50
N ASP A 70 5.23 1.73 -0.74
CA ASP A 70 5.90 2.83 -1.42
C ASP A 70 5.58 4.18 -0.76
N ALA A 71 4.34 4.39 -0.31
CA ALA A 71 3.98 5.60 0.45
C ALA A 71 4.77 5.68 1.78
N LEU A 72 4.88 4.55 2.51
CA LEU A 72 5.71 4.47 3.72
C LEU A 72 7.18 4.74 3.42
N TYR A 73 7.71 4.19 2.32
CA TYR A 73 9.08 4.45 1.90
C TYR A 73 9.30 5.92 1.49
N TYR A 74 8.31 6.52 0.82
CA TYR A 74 8.31 7.92 0.44
C TYR A 74 8.41 8.84 1.66
N ASN A 75 7.45 8.70 2.60
CA ASN A 75 7.38 9.48 3.83
C ASN A 75 6.58 8.72 4.90
N ALA A 76 7.27 7.94 5.73
CA ALA A 76 6.66 7.05 6.72
C ALA A 76 5.78 7.79 7.75
N SER A 77 6.23 8.94 8.25
CA SER A 77 5.48 9.71 9.26
C SER A 77 4.18 10.26 8.68
N LEU A 78 4.25 10.88 7.50
CA LEU A 78 3.06 11.38 6.79
C LEU A 78 2.08 10.24 6.50
N THR A 79 2.55 9.15 5.89
CA THR A 79 1.70 8.01 5.54
C THR A 79 1.05 7.37 6.76
N LEU A 80 1.79 7.20 7.86
CA LEU A 80 1.25 6.63 9.08
C LEU A 80 0.17 7.53 9.70
N SER A 81 0.40 8.85 9.74
CA SER A 81 -0.59 9.81 10.23
C SER A 81 -1.88 9.79 9.40
N ILE A 82 -1.77 9.57 8.08
CA ILE A 82 -2.91 9.43 7.19
C ILE A 82 -3.66 8.13 7.47
N LEU A 83 -2.96 7.00 7.57
CA LEU A 83 -3.60 5.70 7.88
C LEU A 83 -4.34 5.75 9.23
N GLN A 84 -3.79 6.45 10.22
CA GLN A 84 -4.42 6.69 11.52
C GLN A 84 -5.64 7.62 11.39
N LYS A 85 -5.51 8.76 10.71
CA LYS A 85 -6.60 9.71 10.45
C LYS A 85 -7.78 9.05 9.72
N LEU A 86 -7.49 8.13 8.80
CA LEU A 86 -8.49 7.36 8.07
C LEU A 86 -9.11 6.22 8.90
N GLY A 87 -8.53 5.87 10.05
CA GLY A 87 -8.98 4.76 10.90
C GLY A 87 -8.69 3.38 10.32
N VAL A 88 -7.71 3.25 9.41
CA VAL A 88 -7.45 2.02 8.64
C VAL A 88 -6.08 1.40 8.91
N ALA A 89 -5.24 2.02 9.75
CA ALA A 89 -3.88 1.52 10.04
C ALA A 89 -3.88 0.04 10.45
N THR A 90 -4.66 -0.33 11.48
CA THR A 90 -4.73 -1.70 11.98
C THR A 90 -5.22 -2.70 10.92
N GLU A 91 -6.26 -2.35 10.17
CA GLU A 91 -6.79 -3.18 9.07
C GLU A 91 -5.71 -3.48 8.03
N ILE A 92 -5.00 -2.44 7.58
CA ILE A 92 -4.01 -2.54 6.52
C ILE A 92 -2.79 -3.34 6.97
N PHE A 93 -2.25 -3.08 8.17
CA PHE A 93 -1.12 -3.84 8.68
C PHE A 93 -1.47 -5.31 8.92
N ASN A 94 -2.64 -5.61 9.49
CA ASN A 94 -3.08 -6.99 9.69
C ASN A 94 -3.20 -7.75 8.37
N LEU A 95 -3.86 -7.15 7.37
CA LEU A 95 -3.97 -7.74 6.04
C LEU A 95 -2.60 -7.94 5.39
N TRP A 96 -1.71 -6.94 5.50
CA TRP A 96 -0.37 -7.04 4.93
C TRP A 96 0.44 -8.18 5.56
N PHE A 97 0.45 -8.29 6.89
CA PHE A 97 1.14 -9.38 7.59
C PHE A 97 0.55 -10.75 7.26
N GLN A 98 -0.78 -10.87 7.18
CA GLN A 98 -1.44 -12.09 6.71
C GLN A 98 -0.97 -12.45 5.30
N MET A 99 -0.94 -11.50 4.37
CA MET A 99 -0.49 -11.73 2.99
C MET A 99 0.97 -12.17 2.93
N LEU A 100 1.85 -11.59 3.75
CA LEU A 100 3.27 -11.95 3.82
C LEU A 100 3.47 -13.40 4.34
N GLN A 101 2.67 -13.82 5.32
CA GLN A 101 2.75 -15.15 5.93
C GLN A 101 2.15 -16.25 5.05
N GLN A 102 1.17 -15.91 4.21
CA GLN A 102 0.43 -16.89 3.42
C GLN A 102 1.32 -17.67 2.44
N THR A 103 1.25 -18.99 2.53
CA THR A 103 1.93 -19.94 1.62
C THR A 103 0.89 -20.85 0.96
N LYS A 104 1.25 -21.36 -0.23
CA LYS A 104 0.50 -22.44 -0.88
C LYS A 104 0.85 -23.78 -0.22
N LYS A 105 0.06 -24.82 -0.49
CA LYS A 105 0.37 -26.21 -0.08
C LYS A 105 1.77 -26.67 -0.52
N SER A 106 2.29 -26.12 -1.62
CA SER A 106 3.64 -26.38 -2.12
C SER A 106 4.77 -25.70 -1.34
N GLY A 107 4.47 -24.95 -0.27
CA GLY A 107 5.43 -24.16 0.50
C GLY A 107 5.82 -22.82 -0.14
N VAL A 108 5.43 -22.57 -1.39
CA VAL A 108 5.73 -21.31 -2.09
C VAL A 108 4.84 -20.17 -1.56
N ARG A 109 5.41 -18.96 -1.45
CA ARG A 109 4.66 -17.74 -1.06
C ARG A 109 3.45 -17.51 -1.96
N ALA A 110 2.30 -17.23 -1.35
CA ALA A 110 1.05 -16.99 -2.07
C ALA A 110 1.03 -15.59 -2.72
N ASN A 111 1.64 -14.61 -2.03
CA ASN A 111 1.69 -13.19 -2.39
C ASN A 111 3.15 -12.73 -2.56
N PHE A 112 3.37 -11.55 -3.16
CA PHE A 112 4.69 -10.90 -3.31
C PHE A 112 5.79 -11.85 -3.83
N LYS A 113 5.53 -12.48 -4.97
CA LYS A 113 6.37 -13.60 -5.48
C LYS A 113 7.66 -13.10 -6.11
N ARG A 114 7.62 -11.94 -6.76
CA ARG A 114 8.77 -11.38 -7.49
C ARG A 114 9.76 -10.77 -6.50
N GLU A 115 11.02 -10.70 -6.90
CA GLU A 115 12.07 -10.08 -6.08
C GLU A 115 11.76 -8.60 -5.80
N HIS A 116 11.27 -7.90 -6.83
CA HIS A 116 10.79 -6.52 -6.74
C HIS A 116 9.72 -6.35 -5.65
N ASP A 117 8.66 -7.16 -5.69
CA ASP A 117 7.56 -7.09 -4.71
C ASP A 117 8.10 -7.21 -3.27
N LYS A 118 9.06 -8.10 -3.04
CA LYS A 118 9.69 -8.31 -1.73
C LYS A 118 10.52 -7.10 -1.32
N LYS A 119 11.30 -6.54 -2.23
CA LYS A 119 12.10 -5.33 -2.00
C LYS A 119 11.21 -4.17 -1.59
N VAL A 120 10.13 -3.91 -2.33
CA VAL A 120 9.16 -2.84 -2.01
C VAL A 120 8.56 -3.06 -0.62
N CYS A 121 8.18 -4.30 -0.28
CA CYS A 121 7.67 -4.59 1.05
C CYS A 121 8.69 -4.31 2.16
N CYS A 122 9.94 -4.73 1.96
CA CYS A 122 11.02 -4.45 2.89
C CYS A 122 11.28 -2.95 3.07
N LEU A 123 11.32 -2.18 1.97
CA LEU A 123 11.51 -0.73 2.03
C LEU A 123 10.40 -0.04 2.83
N GLY A 124 9.15 -0.40 2.60
CA GLY A 124 8.01 0.15 3.35
C GLY A 124 8.08 -0.16 4.85
N LEU A 125 8.29 -1.43 5.21
CA LEU A 125 8.34 -1.86 6.62
C LEU A 125 9.56 -1.30 7.36
N THR A 126 10.73 -1.30 6.73
CA THR A 126 11.97 -0.79 7.36
C THR A 126 11.94 0.72 7.56
N SER A 127 11.16 1.45 6.76
CA SER A 127 10.97 2.91 6.92
C SER A 127 10.21 3.29 8.19
N LEU A 128 9.56 2.33 8.85
CA LEU A 128 8.91 2.54 10.15
C LEU A 128 9.88 2.47 11.32
N LEU A 129 11.01 1.77 11.18
CA LEU A 129 11.97 1.53 12.28
C LEU A 129 12.58 2.81 12.88
N PRO A 130 12.87 3.88 12.10
CA PRO A 130 13.41 5.12 12.64
C PRO A 130 12.35 6.02 13.29
N LEU A 131 11.04 5.70 13.16
CA LEU A 131 10.00 6.55 13.73
C LEU A 131 10.00 6.43 15.26
N PRO A 132 9.74 7.53 15.98
CA PRO A 132 9.63 7.47 17.42
C PRO A 132 8.37 6.69 17.85
N ALA A 133 8.45 6.04 19.00
CA ALA A 133 7.47 5.04 19.45
C ALA A 133 6.06 5.61 19.67
N ASP A 134 5.95 6.91 19.87
CA ASP A 134 4.69 7.66 20.00
C ASP A 134 3.92 7.79 18.68
N GLN A 135 4.60 7.66 17.53
CA GLN A 135 3.97 7.70 16.22
C GLN A 135 3.44 6.33 15.78
N LEU A 136 3.98 5.24 16.34
CA LEU A 136 3.56 3.89 16.01
C LEU A 136 2.20 3.57 16.65
N PRO A 137 1.35 2.74 16.00
CA PRO A 137 0.12 2.27 16.62
C PRO A 137 0.46 1.64 17.98
N LEU A 138 -0.14 2.15 19.05
CA LEU A 138 0.04 1.61 20.40
C LEU A 138 -0.18 0.09 20.36
N ARG A 139 0.70 -0.65 21.05
CA ARG A 139 0.59 -2.09 21.28
C ARG A 139 -0.69 -2.40 22.06
N SER A 140 -1.85 -2.35 21.43
CA SER A 140 -3.07 -2.96 21.95
C SER A 140 -3.23 -4.29 21.22
N CYS A 141 -2.89 -5.37 21.95
CA CYS A 141 -3.16 -6.77 21.64
C CYS A 141 -2.18 -7.46 20.67
N LEU A 142 -1.02 -7.86 21.21
CA LEU A 142 -0.52 -9.23 21.02
C LEU A 142 -1.06 -10.09 22.17
#